data_AF-A0A2G5I178-F1
#
_entry.id   AF-A0A2G5I178-F1
#
_cell.length_a   1.000
_cell.length_b   1.000
_cell.length_c   1.000
_cell.angle_alpha   90.00
_cell.angle_beta   90.00
_cell.angle_gamma   90.00
#
_symmetry.space_group_name_H-M   'P 1'
#
loop_
_entity.id
_entity.type
_entity.pdbx_description
1 polymer ?
#
loop_
_entity_poly.entity_id
_entity_poly.type
_entity_poly.pdbx_seq_one_letter_code
_entity_poly.pdbx_strand_id
1 'polypeptide(L)' 'MTISITCTNCHQEITGQDEDDLVPRVQAHVADHARAQGHEHTPTREQILTRLRRRRAAPDAPSHGTGRRDEHGPPS' A
#
# COMPACT_ATOMS: atom_id res chain seq x y z
N MET A 1 -18.38 -6.75 -6.31
CA MET A 1 -18.10 -5.64 -5.37
C MET A 1 -16.85 -4.97 -5.88
N THR A 2 -16.86 -3.67 -6.15
CA THR A 2 -15.66 -2.95 -6.61
C THR A 2 -14.61 -2.93 -5.51
N ILE A 3 -13.37 -3.27 -5.86
CA ILE A 3 -12.22 -3.26 -4.95
C ILE A 3 -11.25 -2.15 -5.36
N SER A 4 -10.59 -1.53 -4.39
CA SER A 4 -9.62 -0.46 -4.65
C SER A 4 -8.34 -0.61 -3.83
N ILE A 5 -7.23 -0.17 -4.41
CA ILE A 5 -5.94 -0.04 -3.75
C ILE A 5 -5.35 1.34 -4.04
N THR A 6 -4.79 1.97 -3.01
CA THR A 6 -4.11 3.26 -3.14
C THR A 6 -2.62 3.02 -3.37
N CYS A 7 -2.08 3.64 -4.42
CA CYS A 7 -0.64 3.64 -4.66
C CYS A 7 0.08 4.46 -3.58
N THR A 8 1.10 3.90 -2.93
CA THR A 8 1.87 4.63 -1.90
C THR A 8 2.74 5.75 -2.48
N ASN A 9 3.05 5.69 -3.78
CA ASN A 9 3.98 6.62 -4.40
C ASN A 9 3.29 7.92 -4.81
N CYS A 10 2.13 7.81 -5.47
CA CYS A 10 1.40 8.95 -6.02
C CYS A 10 0.03 9.19 -5.37
N HIS A 11 -0.37 8.34 -4.41
CA HIS A 11 -1.67 8.37 -3.75
C HIS A 11 -2.89 8.24 -4.68
N GLN A 12 -2.68 7.82 -5.94
CA GLN A 12 -3.77 7.54 -6.86
C GLN A 12 -4.51 6.28 -6.43
N GLU A 13 -5.84 6.33 -6.47
CA GLU A 13 -6.70 5.18 -6.24
C GLU A 13 -6.84 4.37 -7.55
N ILE A 14 -6.55 3.08 -7.46
CA ILE A 14 -6.68 2.13 -8.55
C ILE A 14 -7.85 1.22 -8.19
N THR A 15 -8.90 1.26 -9.00
CA THR A 15 -10.14 0.50 -8.78
C THR A 15 -10.27 -0.62 -9.81
N GLY A 16 -10.81 -1.77 -9.38
CA GLY A 16 -11.14 -2.90 -10.24
C GLY A 16 -12.47 -3.55 -9.84
N GLN A 17 -13.08 -4.30 -10.75
CA GLN A 17 -14.34 -5.01 -10.48
C GLN A 17 -14.14 -6.20 -9.53
N ASP A 18 -12.98 -6.83 -9.61
CA ASP A 18 -12.54 -7.98 -8.82
C ASP A 18 -11.00 -8.05 -8.80
N GLU A 19 -10.46 -9.04 -8.09
CA GLU A 19 -9.02 -9.23 -7.93
C GLU A 19 -8.29 -9.44 -9.27
N ASP A 20 -8.93 -10.08 -10.24
CA ASP A 20 -8.34 -10.40 -11.54
C ASP A 20 -8.33 -9.18 -12.50
N ASP A 21 -9.33 -8.30 -12.40
CA ASP A 21 -9.33 -6.99 -13.08
C ASP A 21 -8.39 -5.97 -12.42
N LEU A 22 -8.25 -6.00 -11.08
CA LEU A 22 -7.42 -5.04 -10.34
C LEU A 22 -5.92 -5.29 -10.55
N VAL A 23 -5.47 -6.54 -10.51
CA VAL A 23 -4.04 -6.91 -10.61
C VAL A 23 -3.35 -6.32 -11.84
N PRO A 24 -3.83 -6.53 -13.08
CA PRO A 24 -3.17 -5.99 -14.27
C PRO A 24 -3.17 -4.45 -14.29
N ARG A 25 -4.21 -3.80 -13.74
CA ARG A 25 -4.25 -2.33 -13.61
C ARG A 25 -3.18 -1.80 -12.66
N VAL A 26 -3.01 -2.46 -11.52
CA VAL A 26 -1.95 -2.11 -10.55
C VAL A 26 -0.57 -2.35 -11.14
N GLN A 27 -0.37 -3.46 -11.84
CA GLN A 27 0.91 -3.75 -12.48
C GLN A 27 1.27 -2.71 -13.55
N ALA A 28 0.32 -2.35 -14.41
CA ALA A 28 0.52 -1.30 -15.41
C ALA A 28 0.87 0.05 -14.77
N HIS A 29 0.14 0.43 -13.72
CA HIS A 29 0.38 1.68 -13.00
C HIS A 29 1.75 1.71 -12.31
N VAL A 30 2.16 0.63 -11.65
CA VAL A 30 3.47 0.57 -10.98
C VAL A 30 4.61 0.50 -12.01
N ALA A 31 4.43 -0.19 -13.13
CA ALA A 31 5.42 -0.22 -14.20
C ALA A 31 5.64 1.17 -14.81
N ASP A 32 4.58 1.97 -15.00
CA ASP A 32 4.70 3.37 -15.45
C ASP A 32 5.56 4.20 -14.46
N HIS A 33 5.25 4.10 -13.16
CA HIS A 33 6.03 4.78 -12.12
C HIS A 33 7.48 4.33 -12.03
N ALA A 34 7.74 3.03 -12.19
CA ALA A 34 9.08 2.50 -12.15
C ALA A 34 9.89 3.08 -13.31
N ARG A 35 9.33 3.04 -14.53
CA ARG A 35 9.96 3.61 -15.73
C ARG A 35 10.23 5.10 -15.59
N ALA A 36 9.28 5.86 -15.05
CA ALA A 36 9.46 7.29 -14.78
C ALA A 36 10.61 7.60 -13.80
N GLN A 37 10.90 6.67 -12.89
CA GLN A 37 11.99 6.78 -11.91
C GLN A 37 13.29 6.09 -12.37
N GLY A 38 13.34 5.53 -13.59
CA GLY A 38 14.50 4.80 -14.09
C GLY A 38 14.71 3.43 -13.45
N HIS A 39 13.67 2.86 -12.84
CA HIS A 39 13.67 1.53 -12.24
C HIS A 39 12.77 0.57 -13.04
N GLU A 40 13.05 -0.72 -12.95
CA GLU A 40 12.16 -1.78 -13.45
C GLU A 40 11.60 -2.52 -12.25
N HIS A 41 10.40 -2.11 -11.82
CA HIS A 41 9.71 -2.73 -10.72
C HIS A 41 8.26 -3.00 -11.10
N THR A 42 7.89 -4.28 -11.09
CA THR A 42 6.51 -4.72 -11.28
C THR A 42 6.15 -5.68 -10.15
N PRO A 43 5.16 -5.35 -9.30
CA PRO A 43 4.76 -6.21 -8.20
C PRO A 43 4.09 -7.48 -8.72
N THR A 44 4.29 -8.59 -8.01
CA THR A 44 3.62 -9.85 -8.34
C THR A 44 2.15 -9.81 -7.92
N ARG A 45 1.32 -10.65 -8.54
CA ARG A 45 -0.10 -10.82 -8.17
C ARG A 45 -0.25 -11.06 -6.67
N GLU A 46 0.53 -11.98 -6.10
CA GLU A 46 0.49 -12.30 -4.68
C GLU A 46 0.79 -11.12 -3.76
N GLN A 47 1.75 -10.25 -4.13
CA GLN A 47 2.06 -9.04 -3.37
C GLN A 47 0.86 -8.07 -3.36
N ILE A 48 0.22 -7.88 -4.52
CA ILE A 48 -0.95 -7.02 -4.67
C ILE A 48 -2.12 -7.55 -3.83
N LEU A 49 -2.43 -8.84 -3.93
CA LEU A 49 -3.51 -9.47 -3.18
C LEU A 49 -3.24 -9.49 -1.67
N THR A 50 -1.99 -9.74 -1.27
CA THR A 50 -1.60 -9.67 0.15
C THR A 50 -1.86 -8.27 0.71
N ARG A 51 -1.52 -7.22 -0.05
CA ARG A 51 -1.77 -5.83 0.34
C ARG A 51 -3.26 -5.51 0.40
N LEU A 52 -4.04 -5.99 -0.57
CA LEU A 52 -5.50 -5.85 -0.58
C LEU A 52 -6.14 -6.51 0.64
N ARG A 53 -5.73 -7.74 0.97
CA ARG A 53 -6.21 -8.49 2.15
C ARG A 53 -5.85 -7.79 3.45
N ARG A 54 -4.62 -7.29 3.59
CA ARG A 54 -4.20 -6.51 4.76
C ARG A 54 -5.06 -5.26 4.95
N ARG A 55 -5.36 -4.53 3.87
CA ARG A 55 -6.23 -3.35 3.91
C ARG A 55 -7.68 -3.69 4.27
N ARG A 56 -8.18 -4.84 3.79
CA ARG A 56 -9.54 -5.31 4.12
C ARG A 56 -9.64 -5.83 5.55
N ALA A 57 -8.58 -6.42 6.09
CA ALA A 57 -8.50 -6.93 7.46
C ALA A 57 -8.26 -5.82 8.50
N ALA A 58 -7.75 -4.66 8.08
CA ALA A 58 -7.55 -3.49 8.92
C ALA A 58 -8.53 -2.37 8.52
N PRO A 59 -9.83 -2.44 8.89
CA PRO A 59 -10.63 -1.24 8.99
C PRO A 59 -10.05 -0.42 10.14
N ASP A 60 -9.42 0.71 9.83
CA ASP A 60 -9.09 1.75 10.82
C ASP A 60 -8.10 1.35 11.94
N ALA A 61 -6.93 0.82 11.58
CA ALA A 61 -5.78 0.97 12.47
C ALA A 61 -5.14 2.35 12.16
N PRO A 62 -5.35 3.39 12.99
CA PRO A 62 -4.64 4.64 12.80
C PRO A 62 -3.15 4.32 12.85
N SER A 63 -2.43 4.73 11.81
CA SER A 63 -0.98 4.90 11.87
C SER A 63 -0.69 6.07 12.81
N HIS A 64 -0.89 5.85 14.11
CA HIS A 64 -0.41 6.71 15.19
C HIS A 64 0.87 6.03 15.66
N GLY A 65 2.00 6.38 15.09
CA GLY A 65 2.65 7.66 15.39
C GLY A 65 3.84 7.30 16.25
N THR A 66 5.02 7.73 15.85
CA THR A 66 6.25 7.60 16.65
C THR A 66 6.05 8.31 17.98
N GLY A 67 5.60 7.57 19.00
CA GLY A 67 5.51 8.03 20.37
C GLY A 67 6.89 8.10 21.00
N ARG A 68 7.66 9.13 20.63
CA ARG A 68 8.69 9.67 21.52
C ARG A 68 7.96 10.28 22.72
N ARG A 69 8.15 9.69 23.90
CA ARG A 69 8.10 10.28 25.24
C ARG A 69 9.13 9.45 26.04
N ASP A 70 10.36 9.94 26.24
CA ASP A 70 10.71 10.86 27.33
C ASP A 70 10.03 10.40 28.62
N GLU A 71 10.68 9.51 29.39
CA GLU A 71 10.53 9.29 30.84
C GLU A 71 11.65 8.35 31.30
N HIS A 72 12.85 8.89 31.50
CA HIS A 72 13.79 8.36 32.50
C HIS A 72 13.79 9.36 33.65
N GLY A 73 12.90 9.15 34.62
CA GLY A 73 12.99 9.78 35.93
C GLY A 73 14.28 9.33 36.64
N PRO A 74 14.86 10.16 37.53
CA PRO A 74 16.10 9.81 38.20
C PRO A 74 15.85 8.77 39.30
N PRO A 75 16.73 7.76 39.44
CA PRO A 75 16.90 7.09 40.71
C PRO A 75 18.27 7.36 41.34
N SER A 76 18.19 7.97 42.54
CA SER A 76 19.13 7.99 43.67
C SER A 76 20.41 8.82 43.58
#